data_AF-A0A2H6KI48-F1
#
_entry.id   AF-A0A2H6KI48-F1
#
_cell.length_a   1.000
_cell.length_b   1.000
_cell.length_c   1.000
_cell.angle_alpha   90.00
_cell.angle_beta   90.00
_cell.angle_gamma   90.00
#
_symmetry.space_group_name_H-M   'P 1'
#
loop_
_entity.id
_entity.type
_entity.pdbx_description
1 polymer ?
#
loop_
_entity_poly.entity_id
_entity_poly.type
_entity_poly.pdbx_seq_one_letter_code
_entity_poly.pdbx_strand_id
1 'polypeptide(L)'
;MVYNSLTDVPSNLREGIDWLMALKGTDAEKNLGAMGDAIYRLFDGDTVGSKVVATLKKIKRTSKKFLKGQGFKDQWFVKELLQRLDRPLNKRPVVLAETLAFVEESDYENVVEARGVRPENIAKCLGKVVDSCEKFVDGIKTSGRYGSSYSSKATWDASCAKDPEACAVVLVGIAPMLYAGLSSLQIASEIAVRKGSNSVAEKRLGDILKAVGYDKLKLNSSVSISDILKAMEAVDVHILTTLYDLAGFWALYDTNVVGNLEVEQSTGVAQSGGPEGTVEPEGLGERERPEKREKGFEDEGVEIEGGEEPKDSAGPEGVAKSVAAEGVDAAEGKGGEAAEQPAGVEEPVIAEEPVKAVKAAKTVKAAKKAAKKLAKKARQKKNPIPDPQ
;
A
#
# COMPACT_ATOMS: atom_id res chain seq x y z
N MET A 1 -20.44 6.56 8.61
CA MET A 1 -19.26 5.93 9.23
C MET A 1 -19.58 4.46 9.36
N VAL A 2 -18.64 3.58 8.99
CA VAL A 2 -18.89 2.13 8.85
C VAL A 2 -18.27 1.35 10.02
N TYR A 3 -17.19 1.88 10.61
CA TYR A 3 -16.39 1.16 11.61
C TYR A 3 -16.43 1.82 12.99
N ASN A 4 -16.47 0.98 14.04
CA ASN A 4 -16.55 1.41 15.43
C ASN A 4 -15.35 0.96 16.26
N SER A 5 -14.47 0.12 15.71
CA SER A 5 -13.25 -0.35 16.38
C SER A 5 -12.07 -0.41 15.42
N LEU A 6 -10.86 -0.22 15.93
CA LEU A 6 -9.61 -0.46 15.19
C LEU A 6 -9.32 -1.95 14.96
N THR A 7 -10.11 -2.87 15.53
CA THR A 7 -10.06 -4.28 15.12
C THR A 7 -10.93 -4.57 13.89
N ASP A 8 -11.77 -3.61 13.47
CA ASP A 8 -12.50 -3.72 12.23
C ASP A 8 -11.54 -3.55 11.05
N VAL A 9 -11.62 -4.45 10.07
CA VAL A 9 -10.63 -4.53 9.00
C VAL A 9 -11.06 -3.66 7.81
N PRO A 10 -10.25 -2.68 7.39
CA PRO A 10 -10.55 -1.87 6.22
C PRO A 10 -10.52 -2.73 4.93
N SER A 11 -11.34 -2.34 3.96
CA SER A 11 -11.56 -3.08 2.71
C SER A 11 -10.92 -2.43 1.48
N ASN A 12 -10.47 -1.18 1.61
CA ASN A 12 -9.79 -0.41 0.58
C ASN A 12 -8.75 0.55 1.20
N LEU A 13 -7.93 1.19 0.35
CA LEU A 13 -6.87 2.11 0.78
C LEU A 13 -7.41 3.28 1.60
N ARG A 14 -8.50 3.94 1.17
CA ARG A 14 -9.07 5.08 1.90
C ARG A 14 -9.45 4.69 3.33
N GLU A 15 -10.13 3.56 3.49
CA GLU A 15 -10.46 3.03 4.82
C GLU A 15 -9.20 2.67 5.61
N GLY A 16 -8.14 2.16 4.95
CA GLY A 16 -6.85 1.91 5.60
C GLY A 16 -6.17 3.19 6.09
N ILE A 17 -6.23 4.28 5.32
CA ILE A 17 -5.71 5.60 5.75
C ILE A 17 -6.55 6.16 6.90
N ASP A 18 -7.88 6.04 6.82
CA ASP A 18 -8.78 6.40 7.93
C ASP A 18 -8.45 5.62 9.21
N TRP A 19 -8.15 4.32 9.08
CA TRP A 19 -7.72 3.47 10.19
C TRP A 19 -6.41 3.97 10.81
N LEU A 20 -5.42 4.36 10.00
CA LEU A 20 -4.14 4.93 10.47
C LEU A 20 -4.34 6.25 11.23
N MET A 21 -5.23 7.12 10.74
CA MET A 21 -5.55 8.38 11.44
C MET A 21 -6.28 8.12 12.76
N ALA A 22 -7.18 7.14 12.81
CA ALA A 22 -7.87 6.74 14.03
C ALA A 22 -6.91 6.06 15.04
N LEU A 23 -5.93 5.28 14.56
CA LEU A 23 -4.86 4.70 15.36
C LEU A 23 -4.00 5.78 16.04
N LYS A 24 -3.61 6.82 15.29
CA LYS A 24 -2.86 7.97 15.82
C LYS A 24 -3.56 8.57 17.03
N GLY A 25 -4.86 8.79 16.92
CA GLY A 25 -5.66 9.38 17.99
C GLY A 25 -5.13 10.74 18.45
N THR A 26 -5.33 11.08 19.72
CA THR A 26 -4.88 12.35 20.32
C THR A 26 -3.48 12.27 20.91
N ASP A 27 -2.97 11.07 21.18
CA ASP A 27 -1.65 10.81 21.77
C ASP A 27 -0.84 9.91 20.84
N ALA A 28 -0.32 10.52 19.77
CA ALA A 28 0.37 9.80 18.71
C ALA A 28 1.62 9.08 19.19
N GLU A 29 2.41 9.71 20.07
CA GLU A 29 3.66 9.14 20.58
C GLU A 29 3.40 7.85 21.36
N LYS A 30 2.45 7.89 22.30
CA LYS A 30 2.07 6.72 23.09
C LYS A 30 1.46 5.61 22.22
N ASN A 31 0.49 5.95 21.37
CA ASN A 31 -0.25 4.95 20.58
C ASN A 31 0.66 4.26 19.56
N LEU A 32 1.50 5.03 18.87
CA LEU A 32 2.42 4.49 17.87
C LEU A 32 3.61 3.77 18.51
N GLY A 33 4.06 4.21 19.69
CA GLY A 33 5.05 3.49 20.50
C GLY A 33 4.55 2.09 20.86
N ALA A 34 3.35 2.01 21.45
CA ALA A 34 2.74 0.73 21.82
C ALA A 34 2.41 -0.16 20.60
N MET A 35 2.05 0.44 19.46
CA MET A 35 1.89 -0.29 18.20
C MET A 35 3.24 -0.83 17.68
N GLY A 36 4.32 -0.07 17.80
CA GLY A 36 5.68 -0.52 17.45
C GLY A 36 6.10 -1.73 18.29
N ASP A 37 5.86 -1.70 19.60
CA ASP A 37 6.09 -2.84 20.50
C ASP A 37 5.25 -4.06 20.11
N ALA A 38 3.97 -3.85 19.79
CA ALA A 38 3.06 -4.92 19.40
C ALA A 38 3.47 -5.58 18.08
N ILE A 39 3.88 -4.79 17.08
CA ILE A 39 4.41 -5.30 15.81
C ILE A 39 5.71 -6.08 16.05
N TYR A 40 6.62 -5.54 16.86
CA TYR A 40 7.87 -6.22 17.19
C TYR A 40 7.60 -7.60 17.79
N ARG A 41 6.74 -7.70 18.81
CA ARG A 41 6.38 -8.97 19.45
C ARG A 41 5.68 -9.96 18.52
N LEU A 42 4.80 -9.45 17.65
CA LEU A 42 4.13 -10.25 16.63
C LEU A 42 5.15 -10.91 15.69
N PHE A 43 6.25 -10.21 15.42
CA PHE A 43 7.31 -10.63 14.52
C PHE A 43 8.41 -11.46 15.18
N ASP A 44 8.67 -11.28 16.48
CA ASP A 44 9.66 -12.02 17.27
C ASP A 44 9.29 -13.51 17.47
N GLY A 45 8.09 -13.93 17.06
CA GLY A 45 7.73 -15.35 16.93
C GLY A 45 7.29 -16.06 18.21
N ASP A 46 7.66 -15.55 19.38
CA ASP A 46 7.35 -16.16 20.70
C ASP A 46 5.84 -16.24 21.03
N THR A 47 4.99 -15.51 20.30
CA THR A 47 3.59 -15.26 20.69
C THR A 47 2.57 -15.52 19.59
N VAL A 48 2.95 -16.07 18.43
CA VAL A 48 2.01 -16.25 17.30
C VAL A 48 1.03 -17.40 17.57
N GLY A 49 0.01 -17.12 18.38
CA GLY A 49 -1.06 -18.06 18.70
C GLY A 49 -1.96 -18.34 17.51
N SER A 50 -2.69 -19.46 17.57
CA SER A 50 -3.64 -19.89 16.54
C SER A 50 -4.69 -18.82 16.17
N LYS A 51 -5.09 -17.97 17.14
CA LYS A 51 -6.01 -16.85 16.94
C LYS A 51 -5.44 -15.77 16.01
N VAL A 52 -4.15 -15.47 16.13
CA VAL A 52 -3.44 -14.50 15.28
C VAL A 52 -3.44 -14.99 13.83
N VAL A 53 -3.05 -16.25 13.61
CA VAL A 53 -3.02 -16.87 12.27
C VAL A 53 -4.41 -16.88 11.64
N ALA A 54 -5.44 -17.24 12.40
CA ALA A 54 -6.82 -17.24 11.92
C ALA A 54 -7.28 -15.83 11.50
N THR A 55 -6.90 -14.80 12.27
CA THR A 55 -7.23 -13.40 11.99
C THR A 55 -6.49 -12.91 10.75
N LEU A 56 -5.18 -13.11 10.67
CA LEU A 56 -4.37 -12.79 9.49
C LEU A 56 -4.95 -13.45 8.23
N LYS A 57 -5.38 -14.71 8.30
CA LYS A 57 -5.99 -15.41 7.15
C LYS A 57 -7.26 -14.73 6.65
N LYS A 58 -8.08 -14.16 7.56
CA LYS A 58 -9.26 -13.36 7.18
C LYS A 58 -8.85 -12.06 6.50
N ILE A 59 -7.90 -11.33 7.09
CA ILE A 59 -7.43 -10.03 6.55
C ILE A 59 -6.77 -10.21 5.19
N LYS A 60 -5.95 -11.24 5.03
CA LYS A 60 -5.35 -11.63 3.74
C LYS A 60 -6.39 -11.84 2.64
N ARG A 61 -7.55 -12.42 2.95
CA ARG A 61 -8.64 -12.54 1.95
C ARG A 61 -9.16 -11.17 1.54
N THR A 62 -9.33 -10.26 2.49
CA THR A 62 -9.72 -8.86 2.23
C THR A 62 -8.68 -8.14 1.37
N SER A 63 -7.41 -8.17 1.76
CA SER A 63 -6.32 -7.56 0.99
C SER A 63 -6.21 -8.15 -0.42
N LYS A 64 -6.33 -9.47 -0.58
CA LYS A 64 -6.36 -10.11 -1.91
C LYS A 64 -7.57 -9.67 -2.75
N LYS A 65 -8.74 -9.52 -2.14
CA LYS A 65 -9.95 -9.05 -2.85
C LYS A 65 -9.72 -7.63 -3.38
N PHE A 66 -9.15 -6.75 -2.57
CA PHE A 66 -8.75 -5.40 -2.97
C PHE A 66 -7.75 -5.43 -4.14
N LEU A 67 -6.65 -6.18 -4.01
CA LEU A 67 -5.58 -6.26 -5.01
C LEU A 67 -6.04 -6.87 -6.36
N LYS A 68 -7.07 -7.72 -6.34
CA LYS A 68 -7.70 -8.27 -7.57
C LYS A 68 -8.69 -7.31 -8.24
N GLY A 69 -8.95 -6.15 -7.63
CA GLY A 69 -9.83 -5.12 -8.17
C GLY A 69 -9.38 -4.62 -9.55
N GLN A 70 -10.34 -4.20 -10.38
CA GLN A 70 -10.10 -3.83 -11.78
C GLN A 70 -9.02 -2.74 -11.94
N GLY A 71 -8.93 -1.78 -11.01
CA GLY A 71 -7.92 -0.70 -11.05
C GLY A 71 -6.46 -1.17 -10.92
N PHE A 72 -6.24 -2.43 -10.50
CA PHE A 72 -4.91 -2.94 -10.17
C PHE A 72 -4.41 -4.06 -11.11
N LYS A 73 -5.27 -4.62 -11.96
CA LYS A 73 -5.01 -5.87 -12.71
C LYS A 73 -3.72 -5.87 -13.54
N ASP A 74 -3.35 -4.71 -14.09
CA ASP A 74 -2.21 -4.60 -15.02
C ASP A 74 -0.92 -4.14 -14.36
N GLN A 75 -0.90 -4.00 -13.04
CA GLN A 75 0.27 -3.48 -12.32
C GLN A 75 1.17 -4.63 -11.88
N TRP A 76 2.43 -4.62 -12.35
CA TRP A 76 3.36 -5.73 -12.15
C TRP A 76 3.63 -6.00 -10.66
N PHE A 77 3.80 -4.95 -9.84
CA PHE A 77 4.04 -5.09 -8.41
C PHE A 77 2.81 -5.64 -7.66
N VAL A 78 1.59 -5.38 -8.16
CA VAL A 78 0.37 -5.99 -7.60
C VAL A 78 0.33 -7.49 -7.88
N LYS A 79 0.72 -7.91 -9.09
CA LYS A 79 0.83 -9.33 -9.44
C LYS A 79 1.86 -10.03 -8.54
N GLU A 80 2.96 -9.37 -8.25
CA GLU A 80 3.99 -9.88 -7.35
C GLU A 80 3.48 -10.01 -5.90
N LEU A 81 2.83 -8.99 -5.35
CA LEU A 81 2.19 -9.06 -4.03
C LEU A 81 1.15 -10.18 -3.96
N LEU A 82 0.31 -10.31 -4.99
CA LEU A 82 -0.68 -11.39 -5.06
C LEU A 82 -0.01 -12.76 -5.07
N GLN A 83 1.05 -12.93 -5.84
CA GLN A 83 1.82 -14.17 -5.89
C GLN A 83 2.43 -14.50 -4.52
N ARG A 84 2.96 -13.51 -3.79
CA ARG A 84 3.49 -13.69 -2.43
C ARG A 84 2.40 -14.03 -1.43
N LEU A 85 1.23 -13.41 -1.54
CA LEU A 85 0.07 -13.78 -0.75
C LEU A 85 -0.46 -15.18 -1.13
N ASP A 86 -0.24 -15.68 -2.33
CA ASP A 86 -0.69 -17.02 -2.74
C ASP A 86 0.30 -18.14 -2.44
N ARG A 87 1.61 -17.83 -2.37
CA ARG A 87 2.64 -18.82 -2.08
C ARG A 87 2.73 -19.14 -0.58
N PRO A 88 2.82 -20.43 -0.20
CA PRO A 88 3.50 -20.78 1.05
C PRO A 88 4.95 -20.31 0.93
N LEU A 89 5.54 -19.75 1.98
CA LEU A 89 6.96 -19.41 1.87
C LEU A 89 7.76 -20.69 1.72
N ASN A 90 8.91 -20.55 1.06
CA ASN A 90 9.90 -21.61 1.09
C ASN A 90 10.87 -21.20 2.21
N LYS A 91 10.84 -21.91 3.34
CA LYS A 91 11.75 -21.69 4.50
C LYS A 91 13.24 -21.85 4.17
N ARG A 92 13.56 -22.18 2.93
CA ARG A 92 14.91 -22.17 2.38
C ARG A 92 14.90 -21.27 1.16
N PRO A 93 15.49 -20.06 1.21
CA PRO A 93 15.82 -19.34 0.01
C PRO A 93 16.92 -20.15 -0.68
N VAL A 94 16.55 -21.15 -1.48
CA VAL A 94 17.49 -22.02 -2.18
C VAL A 94 18.21 -21.16 -3.21
N VAL A 95 19.40 -20.64 -2.86
CA VAL A 95 20.57 -20.33 -3.71
C VAL A 95 20.38 -19.28 -4.83
N LEU A 96 19.14 -18.95 -5.21
CA LEU A 96 18.81 -18.01 -6.29
C LEU A 96 18.62 -16.56 -5.81
N ALA A 97 18.50 -16.33 -4.50
CA ALA A 97 18.40 -14.99 -3.91
C ALA A 97 19.75 -14.24 -3.95
N GLU A 98 20.89 -14.95 -3.83
CA GLU A 98 22.23 -14.34 -3.91
C GLU A 98 22.63 -13.91 -5.33
N THR A 99 21.99 -14.47 -6.37
CA THR A 99 22.36 -14.22 -7.77
C THR A 99 21.54 -13.11 -8.45
N LEU A 100 20.40 -12.72 -7.88
CA LEU A 100 19.54 -11.66 -8.42
C LEU A 100 19.45 -10.52 -7.40
N ALA A 101 20.28 -9.48 -7.58
CA ALA A 101 20.40 -8.28 -6.75
C ALA A 101 19.15 -7.36 -6.72
N PHE A 102 17.95 -7.94 -6.75
CA PHE A 102 16.64 -7.29 -6.72
C PHE A 102 15.72 -7.85 -5.63
N VAL A 103 16.17 -8.83 -4.85
CA VAL A 103 15.40 -9.36 -3.73
C VAL A 103 15.65 -8.48 -2.51
N GLU A 104 14.60 -7.89 -1.97
CA GLU A 104 14.66 -7.15 -0.71
C GLU A 104 14.69 -8.16 0.45
N GLU A 105 15.54 -7.97 1.47
CA GLU A 105 15.72 -8.93 2.58
C GLU A 105 14.39 -9.30 3.27
N SER A 106 13.39 -8.40 3.23
CA SER A 106 12.00 -8.62 3.65
C SER A 106 11.27 -9.78 2.95
N ASP A 107 11.82 -10.26 1.83
CA ASP A 107 11.19 -11.27 0.98
C ASP A 107 11.38 -12.69 1.52
N TYR A 108 12.39 -12.89 2.37
CA TYR A 108 12.77 -14.20 2.90
C TYR A 108 12.97 -14.24 4.40
N GLU A 109 13.26 -13.11 5.04
CA GLU A 109 13.39 -13.00 6.48
C GLU A 109 12.42 -11.94 7.02
N ASN A 110 12.03 -12.12 8.28
CA ASN A 110 11.30 -11.09 8.97
C ASN A 110 12.20 -9.85 9.12
N VAL A 111 11.73 -8.69 8.70
CA VAL A 111 12.50 -7.42 8.70
C VAL A 111 13.07 -7.11 10.09
N VAL A 112 12.36 -7.52 11.15
CA VAL A 112 12.82 -7.36 12.54
C VAL A 112 14.10 -8.15 12.81
N GLU A 113 14.13 -9.42 12.41
CA GLU A 113 15.27 -10.32 12.60
C GLU A 113 16.43 -9.95 11.67
N ALA A 114 16.15 -9.75 10.37
CA ALA A 114 17.15 -9.45 9.35
C ALA A 114 17.93 -8.15 9.61
N ARG A 115 17.23 -7.12 10.13
CA ARG A 115 17.80 -5.78 10.29
C ARG A 115 17.98 -5.35 11.76
N GLY A 116 17.71 -6.24 12.72
CA GLY A 116 17.79 -5.93 14.16
C GLY A 116 16.93 -4.72 14.54
N VAL A 117 15.73 -4.61 13.97
CA VAL A 117 14.89 -3.41 14.11
C VAL A 117 14.26 -3.38 15.48
N ARG A 118 14.66 -2.43 16.32
CA ARG A 118 14.04 -2.20 17.61
C ARG A 118 12.61 -1.64 17.51
N PRO A 119 11.73 -1.87 18.51
CA PRO A 119 10.37 -1.32 18.52
C PRO A 119 10.29 0.18 18.28
N GLU A 120 11.23 0.97 18.82
CA GLU A 120 11.23 2.42 18.66
C GLU A 120 11.47 2.84 17.21
N ASN A 121 12.22 2.04 16.45
CA ASN A 121 12.43 2.27 15.02
C ASN A 121 11.15 1.96 14.24
N ILE A 122 10.43 0.89 14.59
CA ILE A 122 9.13 0.56 13.99
C ILE A 122 8.13 1.69 14.24
N ALA A 123 8.01 2.14 15.50
CA ALA A 123 7.12 3.24 15.88
C ALA A 123 7.46 4.53 15.11
N LYS A 124 8.76 4.86 14.98
CA LYS A 124 9.22 6.04 14.22
C LYS A 124 8.87 5.93 12.74
N CYS A 125 9.10 4.79 12.11
CA CYS A 125 8.74 4.57 10.71
C CYS A 125 7.22 4.63 10.51
N LEU A 126 6.45 4.06 11.43
CA LEU A 126 4.99 4.12 11.40
C LEU A 126 4.48 5.56 11.57
N GLY A 127 5.07 6.35 12.45
CA GLY A 127 4.76 7.78 12.59
C GLY A 127 4.90 8.53 11.27
N LYS A 128 5.99 8.28 10.52
CA LYS A 128 6.17 8.87 9.18
C LYS A 128 5.07 8.42 8.21
N VAL A 129 4.74 7.12 8.19
CA VAL A 129 3.66 6.58 7.33
C VAL A 129 2.34 7.29 7.62
N VAL A 130 1.98 7.42 8.89
CA VAL A 130 0.74 8.08 9.32
C VAL A 130 0.74 9.56 8.93
N ASP A 131 1.81 10.29 9.23
CA ASP A 131 1.92 11.72 8.91
C ASP A 131 1.90 11.97 7.39
N SER A 132 2.53 11.10 6.60
CA SER A 132 2.47 11.15 5.13
C SER A 132 1.07 10.88 4.60
N CYS A 133 0.36 9.91 5.18
CA CYS A 133 -1.03 9.64 4.82
C CYS A 133 -1.95 10.81 5.19
N GLU A 134 -1.77 11.42 6.37
CA GLU A 134 -2.52 12.60 6.79
C GLU A 134 -2.32 13.77 5.84
N LYS A 135 -1.06 14.09 5.49
CA LYS A 135 -0.72 15.13 4.50
C LYS A 135 -1.32 14.83 3.12
N PHE A 136 -1.26 13.57 2.68
CA PHE A 136 -1.89 13.17 1.42
C PHE A 136 -3.38 13.45 1.45
N VAL A 137 -4.09 13.03 2.52
CA VAL A 137 -5.52 13.30 2.63
C VAL A 137 -5.76 14.80 2.63
N ASP A 138 -5.08 15.58 3.46
CA ASP A 138 -5.21 17.04 3.53
C ASP A 138 -5.01 17.71 2.17
N GLY A 139 -4.08 17.23 1.35
CA GLY A 139 -3.85 17.73 -0.01
C GLY A 139 -5.00 17.44 -0.99
N ILE A 140 -5.81 16.42 -0.74
CA ILE A 140 -6.97 16.06 -1.58
C ILE A 140 -8.32 16.45 -0.98
N LYS A 141 -8.36 16.95 0.27
CA LYS A 141 -9.60 17.45 0.89
C LYS A 141 -10.01 18.73 0.17
N THR A 142 -11.14 18.71 -0.54
CA THR A 142 -11.81 19.94 -0.96
C THR A 142 -12.63 20.51 0.18
N SER A 143 -12.80 21.83 0.17
CA SER A 143 -13.25 22.76 1.23
C SER A 143 -14.61 22.46 1.90
N GLY A 144 -15.18 21.26 1.74
CA GLY A 144 -16.55 20.99 2.15
C GLY A 144 -16.92 19.62 2.70
N ARG A 145 -16.00 18.66 2.94
CA ARG A 145 -16.15 17.51 3.90
C ARG A 145 -15.28 16.30 3.49
N TYR A 146 -14.31 15.94 4.34
CA TYR A 146 -13.76 14.58 4.39
C TYR A 146 -14.45 13.80 5.51
N GLY A 147 -15.23 12.79 5.13
CA GLY A 147 -15.86 11.90 6.11
C GLY A 147 -15.00 10.68 6.34
N SER A 148 -14.45 10.53 7.54
CA SER A 148 -13.73 9.32 7.91
C SER A 148 -14.64 8.10 7.92
N SER A 149 -14.10 6.96 7.54
CA SER A 149 -14.77 5.67 7.58
C SER A 149 -14.90 5.13 9.01
N TYR A 150 -14.01 5.57 9.91
CA TYR A 150 -13.99 5.20 11.33
C TYR A 150 -14.68 6.27 12.16
N SER A 151 -15.47 5.83 13.14
CA SER A 151 -16.14 6.73 14.07
C SER A 151 -15.20 7.22 15.16
N SER A 152 -15.61 8.27 15.87
CA SER A 152 -14.90 8.76 17.07
C SER A 152 -14.81 7.73 18.20
N LYS A 153 -15.50 6.58 18.10
CA LYS A 153 -15.39 5.46 19.05
C LYS A 153 -14.21 4.53 18.73
N ALA A 154 -13.73 4.52 17.50
CA ALA A 154 -12.63 3.66 17.07
C ALA A 154 -11.28 4.27 17.48
N THR A 155 -11.02 4.32 18.79
CA THR A 155 -9.78 4.85 19.35
C THR A 155 -8.84 3.74 19.79
N TRP A 156 -7.56 4.08 19.99
CA TRP A 156 -6.58 3.19 20.60
C TRP A 156 -7.08 2.63 21.95
N ASP A 157 -7.48 3.50 22.88
CA ASP A 157 -7.89 3.08 24.22
C ASP A 157 -9.11 2.14 24.20
N ALA A 158 -10.06 2.37 23.28
CA ALA A 158 -11.26 1.54 23.17
C ALA A 158 -11.00 0.20 22.46
N SER A 159 -10.05 0.15 21.53
CA SER A 159 -9.88 -0.99 20.60
C SER A 159 -8.61 -1.80 20.83
N CYS A 160 -7.48 -1.13 21.10
CA CYS A 160 -6.14 -1.73 21.06
C CYS A 160 -5.48 -1.80 22.44
N ALA A 161 -5.76 -0.88 23.38
CA ALA A 161 -4.99 -0.81 24.63
C ALA A 161 -5.01 -2.10 25.47
N LYS A 162 -6.09 -2.88 25.39
CA LYS A 162 -6.21 -4.18 26.09
C LYS A 162 -5.53 -5.34 25.35
N ASP A 163 -5.47 -5.26 24.03
CA ASP A 163 -4.91 -6.28 23.15
C ASP A 163 -4.21 -5.59 21.96
N PRO A 164 -3.02 -5.00 22.17
CA PRO A 164 -2.32 -4.25 21.13
C PRO A 164 -1.97 -5.11 19.91
N GLU A 165 -1.72 -6.40 20.13
CA GLU A 165 -1.40 -7.38 19.10
C GLU A 165 -2.58 -7.59 18.14
N ALA A 166 -3.82 -7.55 18.61
CA ALA A 166 -4.98 -7.61 17.71
C ALA A 166 -4.98 -6.47 16.68
N CYS A 167 -4.59 -5.26 17.08
CA CYS A 167 -4.47 -4.12 16.16
C CYS A 167 -3.20 -4.21 15.30
N ALA A 168 -2.09 -4.73 15.83
CA ALA A 168 -0.88 -5.00 15.04
C ALA A 168 -1.17 -5.98 13.90
N VAL A 169 -1.91 -7.05 14.18
CA VAL A 169 -2.40 -8.00 13.17
C VAL A 169 -3.23 -7.32 12.09
N VAL A 170 -4.06 -6.34 12.46
CA VAL A 170 -4.80 -5.55 11.47
C VAL A 170 -3.85 -4.75 10.59
N LEU A 171 -2.99 -3.92 11.19
CA LEU A 171 -2.05 -3.06 10.46
C LEU A 171 -1.18 -3.86 9.49
N VAL A 172 -0.56 -4.91 10.01
CA VAL A 172 0.32 -5.79 9.25
C VAL A 172 -0.45 -6.47 8.12
N GLY A 173 -1.66 -6.98 8.38
CA GLY A 173 -2.50 -7.62 7.38
C GLY A 173 -2.99 -6.69 6.25
N ILE A 174 -3.16 -5.39 6.54
CA ILE A 174 -3.60 -4.37 5.56
C ILE A 174 -2.43 -3.67 4.86
N ALA A 175 -1.20 -3.84 5.33
CA ALA A 175 -0.01 -3.23 4.74
C ALA A 175 0.16 -3.49 3.22
N PRO A 176 -0.11 -4.70 2.66
CA PRO A 176 -0.08 -4.91 1.21
C PRO A 176 -1.08 -4.03 0.45
N MET A 177 -2.26 -3.79 1.04
CA MET A 177 -3.30 -2.94 0.46
C MET A 177 -2.88 -1.46 0.51
N LEU A 178 -2.30 -1.01 1.62
CA LEU A 178 -1.77 0.35 1.76
C LEU A 178 -0.65 0.60 0.75
N TYR A 179 0.36 -0.28 0.70
CA TYR A 179 1.48 -0.21 -0.23
C TYR A 179 1.00 -0.17 -1.69
N ALA A 180 0.17 -1.15 -2.09
CA ALA A 180 -0.28 -1.24 -3.47
C ALA A 180 -1.17 -0.07 -3.88
N GLY A 181 -2.06 0.37 -2.98
CA GLY A 181 -2.96 1.49 -3.22
C GLY A 181 -2.20 2.79 -3.43
N LEU A 182 -1.26 3.12 -2.54
CA LEU A 182 -0.44 4.34 -2.63
C LEU A 182 0.48 4.30 -3.86
N SER A 183 1.15 3.17 -4.11
CA SER A 183 2.02 3.01 -5.28
C SER A 183 1.25 3.18 -6.59
N SER A 184 0.04 2.61 -6.66
CA SER A 184 -0.85 2.74 -7.82
C SER A 184 -1.23 4.19 -8.08
N LEU A 185 -1.59 4.93 -7.03
CA LEU A 185 -1.95 6.35 -7.15
C LEU A 185 -0.77 7.20 -7.60
N GLN A 186 0.42 6.98 -7.03
CA GLN A 186 1.63 7.72 -7.39
C GLN A 186 1.93 7.54 -8.88
N ILE A 187 2.05 6.29 -9.34
CA ILE A 187 2.37 5.97 -10.73
C ILE A 187 1.29 6.49 -11.68
N ALA A 188 0.01 6.30 -11.36
CA ALA A 188 -1.07 6.74 -12.22
C ALA A 188 -1.15 8.27 -12.31
N SER A 189 -0.93 8.98 -11.21
CA SER A 189 -0.93 10.45 -11.19
C SER A 189 0.22 11.05 -12.01
N GLU A 190 1.43 10.51 -11.89
CA GLU A 190 2.57 10.93 -12.71
C GLU A 190 2.32 10.73 -14.21
N ILE A 191 1.78 9.56 -14.59
CA ILE A 191 1.48 9.26 -16.00
C ILE A 191 0.37 10.17 -16.51
N ALA A 192 -0.69 10.40 -15.72
CA ALA A 192 -1.80 11.26 -16.09
C ALA A 192 -1.36 12.71 -16.31
N VAL A 193 -0.55 13.29 -15.40
CA VAL A 193 0.01 14.64 -15.58
C VAL A 193 0.84 14.74 -16.86
N ARG A 194 1.72 13.76 -17.12
CA ARG A 194 2.57 13.76 -18.32
C ARG A 194 1.76 13.63 -19.62
N LYS A 195 0.65 12.89 -19.61
CA LYS A 195 -0.20 12.68 -20.80
C LYS A 195 -1.25 13.76 -21.00
N GLY A 196 -1.54 14.55 -19.96
CA GLY A 196 -2.52 15.63 -20.00
C GLY A 196 -3.97 15.16 -19.89
N SER A 197 -4.86 16.14 -19.89
CA SER A 197 -6.31 15.93 -19.81
C SER A 197 -6.88 15.18 -21.01
N ASN A 198 -8.00 14.50 -20.79
CA ASN A 198 -8.74 13.62 -21.70
C ASN A 198 -7.95 12.39 -22.20
N SER A 199 -6.78 12.13 -21.61
CA SER A 199 -5.98 10.97 -21.98
C SER A 199 -6.55 9.67 -21.39
N VAL A 200 -6.19 8.53 -21.99
CA VAL A 200 -6.46 7.21 -21.40
C VAL A 200 -5.84 7.07 -20.01
N ALA A 201 -4.73 7.77 -19.75
CA ALA A 201 -4.07 7.78 -18.45
C ALA A 201 -4.89 8.50 -17.36
N GLU A 202 -5.54 9.62 -17.68
CA GLU A 202 -6.45 10.28 -16.75
C GLU A 202 -7.66 9.39 -16.40
N LYS A 203 -8.26 8.74 -17.42
CA LYS A 203 -9.36 7.79 -17.19
C LYS A 203 -8.93 6.66 -16.25
N ARG A 204 -7.74 6.10 -16.48
CA ARG A 204 -7.14 5.07 -15.62
C ARG A 204 -6.89 5.57 -14.18
N LEU A 205 -6.44 6.81 -13.99
CA LEU A 205 -6.32 7.39 -12.65
C LEU A 205 -7.69 7.48 -11.97
N GLY A 206 -8.74 7.88 -12.69
CA GLY A 206 -10.12 7.86 -12.19
C GLY A 206 -10.57 6.47 -11.74
N ASP A 207 -10.29 5.44 -12.53
CA ASP A 207 -10.60 4.04 -12.18
C ASP A 207 -9.83 3.57 -10.94
N ILE A 208 -8.58 3.98 -10.78
CA ILE A 208 -7.76 3.68 -9.60
C ILE A 208 -8.32 4.40 -8.37
N LEU A 209 -8.62 5.70 -8.46
CA LEU A 209 -9.24 6.48 -7.37
C LEU A 209 -10.53 5.83 -6.89
N LYS A 210 -11.35 5.34 -7.82
CA LYS A 210 -12.53 4.55 -7.50
C LYS A 210 -12.14 3.27 -6.73
N ALA A 211 -11.25 2.46 -7.30
CA ALA A 211 -10.81 1.21 -6.68
C ALA A 211 -10.20 1.38 -5.28
N VAL A 212 -9.54 2.52 -5.00
CA VAL A 212 -8.95 2.83 -3.68
C VAL A 212 -9.94 3.42 -2.68
N GLY A 213 -11.22 3.59 -3.03
CA GLY A 213 -12.29 4.05 -2.12
C GLY A 213 -12.63 5.53 -2.22
N TYR A 214 -12.10 6.23 -3.23
CA TYR A 214 -12.40 7.63 -3.52
C TYR A 214 -13.45 7.80 -4.62
N ASP A 215 -14.43 6.89 -4.72
CA ASP A 215 -15.59 6.91 -5.65
C ASP A 215 -16.33 8.26 -5.74
N LYS A 216 -16.31 9.01 -4.63
CA LYS A 216 -17.00 10.29 -4.48
C LYS A 216 -16.11 11.51 -4.74
N LEU A 217 -14.83 11.31 -5.02
CA LEU A 217 -14.10 12.25 -5.86
C LEU A 217 -14.64 12.03 -7.27
N LYS A 218 -15.88 12.47 -7.51
CA LYS A 218 -16.17 12.98 -8.83
C LYS A 218 -15.04 13.98 -9.04
N LEU A 219 -14.14 13.76 -9.99
CA LEU A 219 -13.18 14.74 -10.50
C LEU A 219 -13.92 15.96 -11.13
N ASN A 220 -15.09 16.29 -10.59
CA ASN A 220 -15.93 17.41 -10.91
C ASN A 220 -15.29 18.61 -10.20
N SER A 221 -14.46 19.30 -10.97
CA SER A 221 -14.00 20.69 -10.87
C SER A 221 -13.01 21.10 -9.78
N SER A 222 -12.92 20.45 -8.61
CA SER A 222 -12.16 21.05 -7.50
C SER A 222 -10.80 20.44 -7.17
N VAL A 223 -10.61 19.12 -7.34
CA VAL A 223 -9.28 18.48 -7.21
C VAL A 223 -8.77 18.15 -8.61
N SER A 224 -7.73 18.84 -9.04
CA SER A 224 -7.06 18.55 -10.31
C SER A 224 -6.14 17.33 -10.19
N ILE A 225 -5.75 16.75 -11.33
CA ILE A 225 -4.72 15.70 -11.38
C ILE A 225 -3.41 16.21 -10.75
N SER A 226 -3.08 17.48 -10.96
CA SER A 226 -1.91 18.13 -10.37
C SER A 226 -1.99 18.21 -8.84
N ASP A 227 -3.17 18.43 -8.27
CA ASP A 227 -3.36 18.45 -6.82
C ASP A 227 -3.16 17.06 -6.22
N ILE A 228 -3.64 16.01 -6.90
CA ILE A 228 -3.41 14.61 -6.48
C ILE A 228 -1.91 14.29 -6.52
N LEU A 229 -1.23 14.62 -7.63
CA LEU A 229 0.22 14.37 -7.75
C LEU A 229 0.99 15.12 -6.66
N LYS A 230 0.63 16.38 -6.41
CA LYS A 230 1.23 17.20 -5.36
C LYS A 230 0.98 16.63 -3.97
N ALA A 231 -0.22 16.13 -3.70
CA ALA A 231 -0.53 15.44 -2.44
C ALA A 231 0.29 14.15 -2.28
N MET A 232 0.57 13.43 -3.39
CA MET A 232 1.42 12.24 -3.39
C MET A 232 2.90 12.54 -3.12
N GLU A 233 3.36 13.79 -3.20
CA GLU A 233 4.74 14.15 -2.79
C GLU A 233 5.00 13.88 -1.29
N ALA A 234 3.94 13.82 -0.48
CA ALA A 234 4.05 13.41 0.92
C ALA A 234 4.37 11.91 1.08
N VAL A 235 4.14 11.10 0.05
CA VAL A 235 4.33 9.65 0.05
C VAL A 235 5.60 9.32 -0.75
N ASP A 236 6.74 9.38 -0.06
CA ASP A 236 8.03 9.06 -0.67
C ASP A 236 8.31 7.54 -0.73
N VAL A 237 9.44 7.19 -1.35
CA VAL A 237 9.88 5.80 -1.48
C VAL A 237 10.08 5.10 -0.12
N HIS A 238 10.49 5.84 0.92
CA HIS A 238 10.72 5.25 2.25
C HIS A 238 9.40 4.90 2.95
N ILE A 239 8.33 5.68 2.73
CA ILE A 239 6.97 5.32 3.17
C ILE A 239 6.51 4.03 2.52
N LEU A 240 6.71 3.90 1.20
CA LEU A 240 6.34 2.70 0.46
C LEU A 240 7.18 1.49 0.90
N THR A 241 8.49 1.64 1.05
CA THR A 241 9.36 0.57 1.59
C THR A 241 8.93 0.15 3.00
N THR A 242 8.58 1.10 3.88
CA THR A 242 8.09 0.76 5.23
C THR A 242 6.80 -0.07 5.17
N LEU A 243 5.85 0.30 4.32
CA LEU A 243 4.61 -0.45 4.15
C LEU A 243 4.86 -1.83 3.52
N TYR A 244 5.83 -1.94 2.63
CA TYR A 244 6.24 -3.20 2.04
C TYR A 244 6.92 -4.12 3.06
N ASP A 245 7.82 -3.57 3.87
CA ASP A 245 8.47 -4.29 4.98
C ASP A 245 7.43 -4.81 5.98
N LEU A 246 6.45 -3.99 6.35
CA LEU A 246 5.32 -4.41 7.21
C LEU A 246 4.43 -5.46 6.53
N ALA A 247 4.33 -5.44 5.20
CA ALA A 247 3.63 -6.46 4.44
C ALA A 247 4.34 -7.83 4.48
N GLY A 248 5.61 -7.88 4.89
CA GLY A 248 6.45 -9.07 5.08
C GLY A 248 5.89 -10.17 5.99
N PHE A 249 4.74 -9.95 6.64
CA PHE A 249 4.04 -10.94 7.48
C PHE A 249 3.58 -12.19 6.77
N TRP A 250 3.69 -12.25 5.44
CA TRP A 250 3.55 -13.53 4.76
C TRP A 250 4.50 -14.58 5.37
N ALA A 251 5.66 -14.17 5.91
CA ALA A 251 6.60 -15.01 6.66
C ALA A 251 5.97 -15.72 7.87
N LEU A 252 4.92 -15.14 8.46
CA LEU A 252 4.22 -15.71 9.62
C LEU A 252 3.22 -16.83 9.25
N TYR A 253 2.89 -17.05 7.96
CA TYR A 253 2.00 -18.16 7.56
C TYR A 253 2.68 -19.52 7.54
N ASP A 254 4.01 -19.52 7.55
CA ASP A 254 4.82 -20.72 7.39
C ASP A 254 5.24 -21.33 8.73
N THR A 255 4.97 -20.66 9.85
CA THR A 255 4.98 -21.30 11.17
C THR A 255 3.77 -22.22 11.25
N ASN A 256 3.84 -23.34 10.52
CA ASN A 256 3.23 -24.58 10.92
C ASN A 256 3.61 -24.78 12.39
N VAL A 257 2.70 -24.41 13.28
CA VAL A 257 2.61 -24.88 14.65
C VAL A 257 2.31 -26.38 14.57
N VAL A 258 3.25 -27.15 14.02
CA VAL A 258 3.25 -28.60 14.13
C VAL A 258 3.89 -28.87 15.48
N GLY A 259 3.01 -29.01 16.46
CA GLY A 259 3.19 -29.78 17.69
C GLY A 259 4.53 -29.66 18.40
N ASN A 260 4.60 -28.79 19.40
CA ASN A 260 5.33 -29.06 20.64
C ASN A 260 4.60 -28.43 21.84
N LEU A 261 3.27 -28.56 21.86
CA LEU A 261 2.56 -28.60 23.13
C LEU A 261 2.84 -30.00 23.71
N GLU A 262 4.01 -30.16 24.34
CA GLU A 262 4.17 -31.16 25.37
C GLU A 262 3.13 -30.81 26.44
N VAL A 263 1.99 -31.47 26.33
CA VAL A 263 1.08 -31.63 27.46
C VAL A 263 1.87 -32.46 28.45
N GLU A 264 2.51 -31.80 29.42
CA GLU A 264 2.87 -32.45 30.66
C GLU A 264 1.56 -32.96 31.28
N GLN A 265 1.25 -34.23 31.00
CA GLN A 265 0.35 -34.98 31.84
C GLN A 265 1.02 -35.10 33.21
N SER A 266 0.65 -34.18 34.09
CA SER A 266 0.84 -34.32 35.52
C SER A 266 0.21 -35.64 35.96
N THR A 267 1.05 -36.66 36.15
CA THR A 267 0.70 -37.90 36.84
C THR A 267 0.65 -37.62 38.34
N GLY A 268 -0.44 -36.99 38.77
CA GLY A 268 -0.87 -36.92 40.15
C GLY A 268 -1.75 -38.11 40.51
N VAL A 269 -1.17 -39.01 41.31
CA VAL A 269 -1.70 -40.22 41.97
C VAL A 269 -3.17 -40.16 42.42
N ALA A 270 -3.92 -41.25 42.18
CA ALA A 270 -4.94 -41.74 43.13
C ALA A 270 -5.09 -43.27 43.04
N GLN A 271 -4.69 -43.95 44.12
CA GLN A 271 -5.07 -45.33 44.42
C GLN A 271 -6.56 -45.40 44.76
N SER A 272 -7.28 -46.40 44.24
CA SER A 272 -8.47 -46.96 44.87
C SER A 272 -8.78 -48.34 44.27
N GLY A 273 -9.05 -49.31 45.14
CA GLY A 273 -9.23 -50.73 44.84
C GLY A 273 -10.44 -51.10 43.98
N GLY A 274 -10.43 -52.33 43.47
CA GLY A 274 -11.37 -52.94 42.50
C GLY A 274 -12.79 -53.27 43.02
N PRO A 275 -13.48 -54.34 42.58
CA PRO A 275 -13.10 -55.41 41.64
C PRO A 275 -14.11 -55.65 40.47
N GLU A 276 -13.70 -56.57 39.58
CA GLU A 276 -14.45 -57.50 38.71
C GLU A 276 -15.80 -57.09 38.07
N GLY A 277 -15.82 -57.15 36.74
CA GLY A 277 -17.03 -57.14 35.93
C GLY A 277 -16.73 -57.50 34.47
N THR A 278 -16.77 -58.80 34.18
CA THR A 278 -16.65 -59.43 32.86
C THR A 278 -17.82 -59.03 31.96
N VAL A 279 -17.56 -58.38 30.81
CA VAL A 279 -18.53 -58.28 29.70
C VAL A 279 -17.76 -58.20 28.37
N GLU A 280 -17.96 -59.19 27.50
CA GLU A 280 -17.57 -59.16 26.08
C GLU A 280 -18.26 -58.00 25.33
N PRO A 281 -17.72 -57.56 24.19
CA PRO A 281 -18.50 -57.89 23.00
C PRO A 281 -17.68 -58.25 21.75
N GLU A 282 -18.31 -59.17 21.01
CA GLU A 282 -18.19 -59.45 19.59
C GLU A 282 -18.22 -58.19 18.71
N GLY A 283 -17.60 -58.27 17.53
CA GLY A 283 -17.93 -57.39 16.41
C GLY A 283 -16.77 -57.00 15.50
N LEU A 284 -16.19 -57.97 14.79
CA LEU A 284 -15.35 -57.71 13.61
C LEU A 284 -16.20 -57.12 12.49
N GLY A 285 -16.11 -55.81 12.29
CA GLY A 285 -16.64 -55.13 11.10
C GLY A 285 -15.51 -54.81 10.13
N GLU A 286 -15.44 -55.57 9.04
CA GLU A 286 -14.64 -55.24 7.85
C GLU A 286 -15.03 -53.86 7.32
N ARG A 287 -14.04 -53.03 7.00
CA ARG A 287 -14.26 -51.78 6.27
C ARG A 287 -13.41 -51.78 5.00
N GLU A 288 -14.12 -51.92 3.90
CA GLU A 288 -13.64 -51.90 2.52
C GLU A 288 -12.90 -50.61 2.18
N ARG A 289 -11.78 -50.77 1.47
CA ARG A 289 -11.15 -49.76 0.62
C ARG A 289 -12.06 -49.45 -0.57
N PRO A 290 -12.11 -48.18 -1.02
CA PRO A 290 -12.29 -47.91 -2.44
C PRO A 290 -10.98 -47.40 -3.06
N GLU A 291 -10.65 -48.06 -4.16
CA GLU A 291 -9.64 -47.70 -5.13
C GLU A 291 -9.97 -46.42 -5.90
N LYS A 292 -8.87 -45.80 -6.33
CA LYS A 292 -8.64 -44.95 -7.51
C LYS A 292 -9.82 -44.73 -8.46
N ARG A 293 -9.99 -43.47 -8.87
CA ARG A 293 -10.35 -43.16 -10.26
C ARG A 293 -9.58 -41.94 -10.76
N GLU A 294 -8.64 -42.21 -11.64
CA GLU A 294 -8.03 -41.26 -12.57
C GLU A 294 -9.04 -40.89 -13.66
N LYS A 295 -9.03 -39.61 -14.07
CA LYS A 295 -9.46 -39.02 -15.35
C LYS A 295 -8.99 -37.56 -15.26
N GLY A 296 -7.99 -37.09 -16.01
CA GLY A 296 -7.90 -37.17 -17.45
C GLY A 296 -8.69 -35.99 -18.02
N PHE A 297 -8.05 -34.83 -18.16
CA PHE A 297 -8.58 -33.70 -18.94
C PHE A 297 -7.42 -33.00 -19.65
N GLU A 298 -7.32 -33.31 -20.94
CA GLU A 298 -6.55 -32.61 -21.97
C GLU A 298 -7.24 -31.25 -22.23
N ASP A 299 -6.47 -30.16 -22.26
CA ASP A 299 -6.03 -29.48 -23.48
C ASP A 299 -7.16 -28.78 -24.23
N GLU A 300 -7.23 -27.45 -24.09
CA GLU A 300 -7.67 -26.57 -25.18
C GLU A 300 -6.82 -25.29 -25.11
N GLY A 301 -5.87 -25.21 -26.04
CA GLY A 301 -5.21 -23.98 -26.42
C GLY A 301 -6.19 -23.00 -27.06
N VAL A 302 -6.03 -21.72 -26.73
CA VAL A 302 -6.66 -20.62 -27.46
C VAL A 302 -5.56 -19.73 -27.99
N GLU A 303 -5.32 -19.86 -29.29
CA GLU A 303 -4.63 -18.89 -30.12
C GLU A 303 -5.46 -17.61 -30.17
N ILE A 304 -4.83 -16.45 -29.94
CA ILE A 304 -5.41 -15.16 -30.33
C ILE A 304 -4.44 -14.54 -31.33
N GLU A 305 -4.74 -14.78 -32.60
CA GLU A 305 -4.21 -14.03 -33.73
C GLU A 305 -4.78 -12.61 -33.77
N GLY A 306 -3.99 -11.73 -34.40
CA GLY A 306 -4.16 -10.29 -34.45
C GLY A 306 -5.33 -9.80 -35.30
N GLY A 307 -5.71 -8.55 -35.04
CA GLY A 307 -6.66 -7.77 -35.84
C GLY A 307 -6.17 -6.34 -35.94
N GLU A 308 -6.08 -5.87 -37.18
CA GLU A 308 -5.36 -4.72 -37.69
C GLU A 308 -5.95 -3.33 -37.34
N GLU A 309 -5.08 -2.32 -37.44
CA GLU A 309 -5.43 -0.90 -37.59
C GLU A 309 -6.34 -0.66 -38.81
N PRO A 310 -7.05 0.49 -38.82
CA PRO A 310 -6.96 1.32 -40.01
C PRO A 310 -6.60 2.78 -39.71
N LYS A 311 -5.79 3.29 -40.64
CA LYS A 311 -5.27 4.64 -40.79
C LYS A 311 -6.30 5.61 -41.37
N ASP A 312 -6.12 6.87 -40.98
CA ASP A 312 -6.23 8.14 -41.72
C ASP A 312 -7.44 8.47 -42.60
N SER A 313 -8.01 9.67 -42.36
CA SER A 313 -8.37 10.71 -43.35
C SER A 313 -8.92 11.93 -42.59
N ALA A 314 -8.15 13.01 -42.43
CA ALA A 314 -8.14 14.22 -43.27
C ALA A 314 -9.42 15.10 -43.18
N GLY A 315 -9.25 16.34 -42.69
CA GLY A 315 -10.22 17.46 -42.83
C GLY A 315 -10.28 18.00 -44.28
N PRO A 316 -10.79 19.22 -44.56
CA PRO A 316 -10.65 20.45 -43.75
C PRO A 316 -11.88 21.43 -43.77
N GLU A 317 -11.69 22.60 -43.14
CA GLU A 317 -12.29 23.95 -43.41
C GLU A 317 -13.83 24.10 -43.43
N GLY A 318 -14.47 25.12 -42.87
CA GLY A 318 -14.06 26.41 -42.33
C GLY A 318 -15.33 27.29 -42.18
N VAL A 319 -15.11 28.58 -41.95
CA VAL A 319 -16.05 29.72 -42.06
C VAL A 319 -16.71 30.21 -40.76
N ALA A 320 -16.37 31.47 -40.49
CA ALA A 320 -16.78 32.37 -39.43
C ALA A 320 -18.21 32.90 -39.57
N LYS A 321 -18.78 33.40 -38.46
CA LYS A 321 -19.44 34.72 -38.46
C LYS A 321 -19.59 35.28 -37.04
N SER A 322 -18.93 36.41 -36.85
CA SER A 322 -19.22 37.45 -35.88
C SER A 322 -20.52 38.17 -36.24
N VAL A 323 -21.31 38.56 -35.22
CA VAL A 323 -22.18 39.74 -35.26
C VAL A 323 -22.17 40.38 -33.87
N ALA A 324 -21.97 41.69 -33.87
CA ALA A 324 -21.95 42.60 -32.72
C ALA A 324 -23.22 43.48 -32.72
N ALA A 325 -23.38 44.24 -31.63
CA ALA A 325 -24.27 45.42 -31.43
C ALA A 325 -25.77 45.11 -31.34
N GLU A 326 -26.63 45.75 -30.54
CA GLU A 326 -26.67 46.99 -29.74
C GLU A 326 -27.86 46.77 -28.76
N GLY A 327 -27.91 47.22 -27.51
CA GLY A 327 -28.03 48.62 -27.09
C GLY A 327 -29.35 48.82 -26.31
N VAL A 328 -29.41 49.89 -25.51
CA VAL A 328 -30.57 50.50 -24.80
C VAL A 328 -30.74 50.19 -23.29
N ASP A 329 -30.16 51.08 -22.47
CA ASP A 329 -30.77 51.98 -21.43
C ASP A 329 -31.86 51.45 -20.48
N ALA A 330 -32.09 51.93 -19.24
CA ALA A 330 -31.47 52.87 -18.29
C ALA A 330 -32.35 52.86 -17.01
N ALA A 331 -32.03 53.72 -16.03
CA ALA A 331 -32.76 54.12 -14.81
C ALA A 331 -32.44 53.28 -13.55
N GLU A 332 -31.59 53.76 -12.63
CA GLU A 332 -31.74 54.83 -11.61
C GLU A 332 -32.01 54.24 -10.21
N GLY A 333 -31.17 54.60 -9.24
CA GLY A 333 -31.31 54.19 -7.84
C GLY A 333 -30.18 54.70 -6.93
N LYS A 334 -30.35 55.93 -6.46
CA LYS A 334 -29.46 56.76 -5.61
C LYS A 334 -29.07 56.20 -4.22
N GLY A 335 -27.92 56.69 -3.75
CA GLY A 335 -27.59 57.01 -2.34
C GLY A 335 -26.50 56.12 -1.75
N GLY A 336 -25.39 56.58 -1.18
CA GLY A 336 -24.88 57.90 -0.77
C GLY A 336 -23.79 57.63 0.29
N GLU A 337 -22.63 58.31 0.17
CA GLU A 337 -21.71 58.82 1.22
C GLU A 337 -21.40 58.01 2.52
N ALA A 338 -20.18 57.92 3.07
CA ALA A 338 -18.91 58.60 2.81
C ALA A 338 -17.71 57.89 3.48
N ALA A 339 -16.52 58.15 2.90
CA ALA A 339 -15.17 58.34 3.43
C ALA A 339 -14.72 57.76 4.79
N GLU A 340 -13.58 57.06 4.81
CA GLU A 340 -12.29 57.62 5.31
C GLU A 340 -11.07 56.80 4.83
N GLN A 341 -10.07 57.50 4.26
CA GLN A 341 -8.68 57.05 4.06
C GLN A 341 -7.81 57.57 5.23
N PRO A 342 -6.59 57.05 5.43
CA PRO A 342 -5.40 57.66 4.81
C PRO A 342 -4.44 56.61 4.22
N ALA A 343 -3.90 56.80 3.01
CA ALA A 343 -2.67 57.54 2.69
C ALA A 343 -1.37 56.88 3.22
N GLY A 344 -0.61 56.29 2.29
CA GLY A 344 0.76 55.81 2.47
C GLY A 344 1.36 55.45 1.12
N VAL A 345 2.07 56.42 0.53
CA VAL A 345 2.79 56.35 -0.75
C VAL A 345 4.21 55.86 -0.50
N GLU A 346 4.68 54.83 -1.20
CA GLU A 346 6.11 54.63 -1.50
C GLU A 346 6.31 54.05 -2.92
N GLU A 347 7.36 54.54 -3.57
CA GLU A 347 7.79 54.35 -4.97
C GLU A 347 8.22 52.92 -5.36
N PRO A 348 8.31 52.61 -6.67
CA PRO A 348 8.71 51.30 -7.16
C PRO A 348 10.24 51.18 -7.29
N VAL A 349 10.81 50.13 -6.68
CA VAL A 349 12.20 49.70 -6.90
C VAL A 349 12.27 48.67 -8.03
N ILE A 350 13.17 48.92 -8.98
CA ILE A 350 13.54 48.09 -10.14
C ILE A 350 14.61 47.05 -9.73
N ALA A 351 14.65 45.93 -10.49
CA ALA A 351 15.69 44.88 -10.59
C ALA A 351 15.52 43.66 -9.63
N GLU A 352 15.85 42.41 -9.95
CA GLU A 352 16.75 41.83 -10.97
C GLU A 352 16.42 40.30 -11.14
N GLU A 353 16.67 39.72 -12.33
CA GLU A 353 16.53 38.28 -12.62
C GLU A 353 17.56 37.38 -11.89
N PRO A 354 17.23 36.11 -11.53
CA PRO A 354 18.24 35.17 -11.04
C PRO A 354 18.73 34.16 -12.11
N VAL A 355 19.91 34.43 -12.68
CA VAL A 355 20.70 33.57 -13.59
C VAL A 355 21.39 32.38 -12.86
N LYS A 356 20.77 31.78 -11.82
CA LYS A 356 21.44 30.74 -10.99
C LYS A 356 21.07 29.28 -11.31
N ALA A 357 20.10 29.00 -12.18
CA ALA A 357 19.69 27.62 -12.49
C ALA A 357 20.65 26.85 -13.43
N VAL A 358 21.51 27.53 -14.19
CA VAL A 358 22.33 26.87 -15.25
C VAL A 358 23.63 26.24 -14.72
N LYS A 359 24.14 26.68 -13.56
CA LYS A 359 25.40 26.14 -13.01
C LYS A 359 25.21 24.80 -12.27
N ALA A 360 24.05 24.54 -11.68
CA ALA A 360 23.76 23.28 -10.98
C ALA A 360 23.57 22.08 -11.94
N ALA A 361 23.06 22.32 -13.16
CA ALA A 361 22.87 21.24 -14.14
C ALA A 361 24.18 20.71 -14.76
N LYS A 362 25.25 21.52 -14.78
CA LYS A 362 26.56 21.11 -15.32
C LYS A 362 27.36 20.20 -14.36
N THR A 363 27.22 20.39 -13.05
CA THR A 363 27.94 19.58 -12.04
C THR A 363 27.38 18.16 -11.94
N VAL A 364 26.06 17.97 -12.09
CA VAL A 364 25.42 16.63 -12.08
C VAL A 364 25.82 15.77 -13.29
N LYS A 365 25.97 16.37 -14.48
CA LYS A 365 26.44 15.66 -15.68
C LYS A 365 27.90 15.19 -15.55
N ALA A 366 28.75 15.96 -14.88
CA ALA A 366 30.15 15.58 -14.63
C ALA A 366 30.25 14.38 -13.66
N ALA A 367 29.47 14.40 -12.57
CA ALA A 367 29.44 13.32 -11.58
C ALA A 367 28.95 11.98 -12.19
N LYS A 368 27.89 12.02 -13.01
CA LYS A 368 27.35 10.81 -13.68
C LYS A 368 28.34 10.20 -14.68
N LYS A 369 29.17 11.01 -15.35
CA LYS A 369 30.20 10.54 -16.28
C LYS A 369 31.40 9.91 -15.56
N ALA A 370 31.76 10.42 -14.38
CA ALA A 370 32.81 9.85 -13.53
C ALA A 370 32.39 8.46 -12.97
N ALA A 371 31.16 8.34 -12.45
CA ALA A 371 30.63 7.07 -11.94
C ALA A 371 30.58 5.97 -13.02
N LYS A 372 30.16 6.31 -14.25
CA LYS A 372 30.13 5.34 -15.37
C LYS A 372 31.52 4.85 -15.78
N LYS A 373 32.55 5.70 -15.63
CA LYS A 373 33.95 5.35 -15.95
C LYS A 373 34.55 4.41 -14.91
N LEU A 374 34.23 4.60 -13.62
CA LEU A 374 34.63 3.71 -12.53
C LEU A 374 33.98 2.33 -12.64
N ALA A 375 32.69 2.27 -12.94
CA ALA A 375 31.98 1.00 -13.14
C ALA A 375 32.55 0.17 -14.32
N LYS A 376 32.93 0.82 -15.42
CA LYS A 376 33.56 0.14 -16.57
C LYS A 376 34.96 -0.41 -16.22
N LYS A 377 35.74 0.32 -15.43
CA LYS A 377 37.09 -0.11 -14.99
C LYS A 377 37.03 -1.27 -14.00
N ALA A 378 36.00 -1.31 -13.14
CA ALA A 378 35.76 -2.43 -12.22
C ALA A 378 35.39 -3.72 -12.96
N ARG A 379 34.62 -3.64 -14.06
CA ARG A 379 34.27 -4.81 -14.89
C ARG A 379 35.47 -5.37 -15.66
N GLN A 380 36.39 -4.53 -16.13
CA GLN A 380 37.59 -4.99 -16.84
C GLN A 380 38.59 -5.70 -15.93
N LYS A 381 38.59 -5.41 -14.62
CA LYS A 381 39.47 -6.09 -13.65
C LYS A 381 39.00 -7.49 -13.24
N LYS A 382 37.75 -7.87 -13.52
CA LYS A 382 37.17 -9.16 -13.09
C LYS A 382 37.29 -10.30 -14.11
N ASN A 383 37.74 -10.03 -15.34
CA ASN A 383 37.99 -11.07 -16.34
C ASN A 383 39.46 -11.05 -16.81
N PRO A 384 40.40 -11.63 -16.04
CA PRO A 384 41.68 -11.99 -16.61
C PRO A 384 41.46 -13.17 -17.58
N ILE A 385 41.78 -12.94 -18.85
CA ILE A 385 41.85 -14.00 -19.86
C ILE A 385 42.99 -14.95 -19.41
N PRO A 386 42.75 -16.27 -19.26
CA PRO A 386 43.83 -17.19 -18.95
C PRO A 386 44.80 -17.23 -20.14
N ASP A 387 46.10 -17.13 -19.84
CA ASP A 387 47.16 -17.30 -20.82
C ASP A 387 47.11 -18.73 -21.40
N PRO A 388 47.05 -18.90 -22.73
CA PRO A 388 47.13 -20.23 -23.34
C PRO A 388 48.59 -20.71 -23.30
N GLN A 389 48.83 -21.82 -22.61
CA GLN A 389 50.04 -22.63 -22.74
C GLN A 389 49.91 -23.61 -23.90
#